data_AF-A0A060C693-F1
#
_entry.id   AF-A0A060C693-F1
#
_cell.length_a   1.000
_cell.length_b   1.000
_cell.length_c   1.000
_cell.angle_alpha   90.00
_cell.angle_beta   90.00
_cell.angle_gamma   90.00
#
_symmetry.space_group_name_H-M   'P 1'
#
loop_
_entity.id
_entity.type
_entity.pdbx_description
1 polymer ?
#
loop_
_entity_poly.entity_id
_entity_poly.type
_entity_poly.pdbx_seq_one_letter_code
_entity_poly.pdbx_strand_id
1 'polypeptide(L)' 'MVTIDAPDFCARVAAKLKGSGIPVAHYVAPTVWAWRPGRAKKWARLVGRMLALFPFEPPYSSVPALPV' A
#
# COMPACT_ATOMS: atom_id res chain seq x y z
N MET A 1 3.25 -2.39 -11.01
CA MET A 1 3.38 -0.98 -10.59
C MET A 1 3.91 -0.94 -9.18
N VAL A 2 5.00 -0.21 -8.98
CA VAL A 2 5.52 0.12 -7.66
C VAL A 2 5.22 1.59 -7.41
N THR A 3 4.66 1.89 -6.23
CA THR A 3 4.36 3.25 -5.81
C THR A 3 5.20 3.60 -4.61
N ILE A 4 5.74 4.80 -4.59
CA ILE A 4 6.60 5.32 -3.53
C ILE A 4 5.99 6.65 -3.11
N ASP A 5 5.86 6.85 -1.80
CA ASP A 5 5.65 8.15 -1.17
C ASP A 5 4.79 9.16 -1.97
N ALA A 6 3.47 8.97 -1.94
CA ALA A 6 2.43 9.94 -2.33
C ALA A 6 1.06 9.24 -2.31
N PRO A 7 0.56 8.81 -1.14
CA PRO A 7 -0.51 7.84 -1.08
C PRO A 7 -1.82 8.31 -1.75
N ASP A 8 -2.23 9.56 -1.59
CA ASP A 8 -3.46 10.04 -2.23
C ASP A 8 -3.37 10.09 -3.77
N PHE A 9 -2.18 10.34 -4.34
CA PHE A 9 -1.94 10.24 -5.78
C PHE A 9 -1.88 8.78 -6.22
N CYS A 10 -1.04 7.97 -5.56
CA CYS A 10 -0.82 6.57 -5.89
C CYS A 10 -2.11 5.75 -5.79
N ALA A 11 -2.97 6.01 -4.82
CA ALA A 11 -4.27 5.36 -4.69
C ALA A 11 -5.20 5.65 -5.88
N ARG A 12 -5.18 6.88 -6.43
CA ARG A 12 -5.97 7.22 -7.63
C ARG A 12 -5.46 6.48 -8.86
N VAL A 13 -4.14 6.37 -9.02
CA VAL A 13 -3.53 5.63 -10.12
C VAL A 13 -3.83 4.13 -9.98
N ALA A 14 -3.64 3.55 -8.79
CA ALA A 14 -3.94 2.14 -8.53
C ALA A 14 -5.41 1.80 -8.78
N ALA A 15 -6.33 2.71 -8.40
CA ALA A 15 -7.76 2.55 -8.69
C ALA A 15 -8.06 2.51 -10.19
N LYS A 16 -7.39 3.36 -10.99
CA LYS A 16 -7.53 3.35 -12.46
C LYS A 16 -6.96 2.09 -13.11
N LEU A 17 -5.94 1.48 -12.51
CA LEU A 17 -5.33 0.25 -13.00
C LEU A 17 -6.05 -1.02 -12.52
N LYS A 18 -7.08 -0.90 -11.68
CA LYS A 18 -7.81 -2.06 -11.16
C LYS A 18 -8.46 -2.83 -12.32
N GLY A 19 -8.19 -4.13 -12.39
CA GLY A 19 -8.71 -5.01 -13.46
C GLY A 19 -7.81 -5.12 -14.69
N SER A 20 -6.69 -4.38 -14.76
CA SER A 20 -5.73 -4.47 -15.87
C SER A 20 -4.79 -5.67 -15.80
N GLY A 21 -4.87 -6.50 -14.76
CA GLY A 21 -3.94 -7.59 -14.50
C GLY A 21 -2.55 -7.13 -13.99
N ILE A 22 -2.32 -5.82 -13.87
CA ILE A 22 -1.03 -5.29 -13.39
C ILE A 22 -0.97 -5.42 -11.86
N PRO A 23 0.02 -6.14 -11.29
CA PRO A 23 0.20 -6.20 -9.85
C PRO A 23 0.66 -4.84 -9.29
N VAL A 24 0.10 -4.44 -8.14
CA VAL A 24 0.41 -3.17 -7.48
C VAL A 24 1.08 -3.45 -6.13
N ALA A 25 2.25 -2.86 -5.93
CA ALA A 25 2.97 -2.81 -4.66
C ALA A 25 3.16 -1.34 -4.20
N HIS A 26 3.11 -1.11 -2.89
CA HIS A 26 3.40 0.20 -2.30
C HIS A 26 4.61 0.10 -1.39
N TYR A 27 5.54 1.02 -1.57
CA TYR A 27 6.79 1.14 -0.86
C TYR A 27 6.72 2.37 0.04
N VAL A 28 7.09 2.19 1.31
CA VAL A 28 6.81 3.05 2.47
C VAL A 28 5.46 2.72 3.11
N ALA A 29 5.50 2.10 4.30
CA ALA A 29 4.27 1.78 5.00
C ALA A 29 3.61 3.05 5.54
N PRO A 30 2.27 3.07 5.58
CA PRO A 30 1.51 4.27 5.87
C PRO A 30 1.50 4.69 7.34
N THR A 31 2.48 4.34 8.18
CA THR A 31 2.37 4.47 9.65
C THR A 31 1.98 5.89 10.09
N VAL A 32 2.47 6.93 9.39
CA VAL A 32 2.06 8.33 9.61
C VAL A 32 0.75 8.71 8.87
N TRP A 33 0.45 8.11 7.72
CA TRP A 33 -0.67 8.47 6.84
C TRP A 33 -1.99 7.70 7.10
N ALA A 34 -1.92 6.46 7.60
CA ALA A 34 -3.04 5.58 7.92
C ALA A 34 -3.63 5.80 9.32
N TRP A 35 -3.36 6.96 9.94
CA TRP A 35 -3.90 7.36 11.24
C TRP A 35 -5.43 7.25 11.35
N ARG A 36 -6.16 7.31 10.23
CA ARG A 36 -7.59 6.93 10.17
C ARG A 36 -7.75 5.50 9.66
N PRO A 37 -8.43 4.60 10.40
CA PRO A 37 -8.63 3.21 9.99
C PRO A 37 -9.24 3.02 8.60
N GLY A 38 -10.07 3.98 8.14
CA GLY A 38 -10.65 3.96 6.80
C GLY A 38 -9.63 4.07 5.66
N ARG A 39 -8.48 4.72 5.92
CA ARG A 39 -7.39 4.88 4.95
C ARG A 39 -6.64 3.56 4.72
N ALA A 40 -6.31 2.84 5.79
CA ALA A 40 -5.71 1.51 5.69
C ALA A 40 -6.61 0.52 4.92
N LYS A 41 -7.91 0.49 5.24
CA LYS A 41 -8.89 -0.37 4.53
C LYS A 41 -8.99 -0.05 3.03
N LYS A 42 -8.89 1.23 2.65
CA LYS A 42 -8.88 1.65 1.23
C LYS A 42 -7.66 1.08 0.50
N TRP A 43 -6.48 1.13 1.12
CA TRP A 43 -5.24 0.62 0.53
C TRP A 43 -5.18 -0.89 0.41
N ALA A 44 -5.65 -1.61 1.43
CA ALA A 44 -5.71 -3.07 1.41
C ALA A 44 -6.53 -3.62 0.22
N ARG A 45 -7.43 -2.81 -0.36
CA ARG A 45 -8.22 -3.16 -1.56
C ARG A 45 -7.55 -2.80 -2.90
N LEU A 46 -6.55 -1.94 -2.87
CA LEU A 46 -5.89 -1.38 -4.06
C LEU A 46 -4.49 -1.98 -4.28
N VAL A 47 -3.87 -2.48 -3.21
CA VAL A 47 -2.48 -2.92 -3.22
C VAL A 47 -2.39 -4.36 -2.77
N GLY A 48 -1.70 -5.18 -3.57
CA GLY A 48 -1.48 -6.58 -3.26
C GLY A 48 -0.34 -6.81 -2.28
N ARG A 49 0.64 -5.89 -2.22
CA ARG A 49 1.82 -5.99 -1.34
C ARG A 49 2.22 -4.63 -0.78
N MET A 50 2.34 -4.54 0.54
CA MET A 50 2.92 -3.38 1.23
C MET A 50 4.38 -3.72 1.60
N LEU A 51 5.31 -2.85 1.24
CA LEU A 51 6.72 -2.96 1.58
C LEU A 51 7.00 -1.96 2.71
N ALA A 52 7.29 -2.50 3.89
CA ALA A 52 7.58 -1.74 5.09
C ALA A 52 9.05 -1.31 5.09
N LEU A 53 9.31 -0.10 5.59
CA LEU A 53 10.67 0.40 5.75
C LEU A 53 11.29 -0.10 7.06
N PHE A 54 10.44 -0.33 8.07
CA PHE A 54 10.89 -0.77 9.39
C PHE A 54 10.16 -2.05 9.84
N PRO A 55 10.84 -2.91 10.64
CA PRO A 55 10.29 -4.19 11.07
C PRO A 55 9.12 -4.07 12.07
N PHE A 56 8.88 -2.89 12.65
CA PHE A 56 7.79 -2.63 13.58
C PHE A 56 6.50 -2.15 12.90
N GLU A 57 6.52 -1.90 11.59
CA GLU A 57 5.34 -1.40 10.88
C GLU A 57 4.29 -2.50 10.73
N PRO A 58 3.00 -2.21 11.01
CA PRO A 58 1.96 -3.22 10.91
C PRO A 58 1.90 -3.82 9.49
N PRO A 59 1.73 -5.14 9.34
CA PRO A 59 1.43 -5.75 8.05
C PRO A 59 0.02 -5.33 7.62
N TYR A 60 -0.07 -4.32 6.75
CA TYR A 60 -1.34 -3.84 6.19
C TYR A 60 -1.87 -4.74 5.06
N SER A 61 -1.10 -5.74 4.64
CA SER A 61 -1.49 -6.81 3.72
C SER A 61 -1.54 -8.16 4.44
N SER A 62 -2.39 -9.08 3.97
CA SER A 62 -2.41 -10.49 4.41
C SER A 62 -1.12 -11.25 4.08
N VAL A 63 -0.26 -10.65 3.25
CA VAL A 63 1.08 -11.12 2.93
C VAL A 63 2.08 -10.43 3.87
N PRO A 64 3.01 -11.18 4.49
CA PRO A 64 4.06 -10.60 5.32
C PRO A 64 4.76 -9.47 4.57
N ALA A 65 4.90 -8.32 5.23
CA ALA A 65 5.75 -7.26 4.71
C ALA A 65 7.17 -7.82 4.59
N LEU A 66 7.75 -7.77 3.40
CA LEU A 66 9.13 -8.19 3.19
C LEU A 66 10.03 -7.01 3.61
N PRO A 67 11.09 -7.26 4.39
CA PRO A 67 12.13 -6.26 4.57
C PRO A 67 12.76 -5.97 3.19
N VAL A 68 12.94 -4.68 2.91
CA VAL A 68 13.56 -4.16 1.69
C VAL A 68 15.01 -3.76 1.94
#